data_AF-U6DHR7-F1
#
_entry.id   AF-U6DHR7-F1
#
_cell.length_a   1.000
_cell.length_b   1.000
_cell.length_c   1.000
_cell.angle_alpha   90.00
_cell.angle_beta   90.00
_cell.angle_gamma   90.00
#
_symmetry.space_group_name_H-M   'P 1'
#
loop_
_entity.id
_entity.type
_entity.pdbx_description
1 polymer ?
#
loop_
_entity_poly.entity_id
_entity_poly.type
_entity_poly.pdbx_seq_one_letter_code
_entity_poly.pdbx_strand_id
1 'polypeptide(L)'
;VGDDLQYHFERLAREKNQLILENEALGQNTAQLSEQLERMSIQCDVWRSKFLASRVMADELTNSRAGLQRQNRDAQSAIQDLLSEREQFRQEMIATQKLLEELLVSLQWGREQTYYPSTQPYTTAELALTNHKLAKAVNAHLLGNVGTNNQKKIPSTVEFCSTPAEKMAETVLRILDPVTCTESSPDNPFSESSPTALLATKKNIGRFHPYTRYENITFNCCNHCQGELIVL
;
A
#
# COMPACT_ATOMS: atom_id res chain seq x y z
N VAL A 1 63.38 -52.26 -55.13
CA VAL A 1 62.30 -52.60 -54.17
C VAL A 1 62.49 -51.88 -52.83
N GLY A 2 63.71 -51.79 -52.27
CA GLY A 2 63.97 -51.05 -51.02
C GLY A 2 63.71 -49.53 -51.08
N ASP A 3 64.09 -48.87 -52.19
CA ASP A 3 63.96 -47.40 -52.32
C ASP A 3 62.51 -46.90 -52.33
N ASP A 4 61.58 -47.69 -52.89
CA ASP A 4 60.15 -47.34 -52.95
C ASP A 4 59.50 -47.41 -51.57
N LEU A 5 59.85 -48.43 -50.79
CA LEU A 5 59.46 -48.56 -49.38
C LEU A 5 59.99 -47.40 -48.54
N GLN A 6 61.26 -47.02 -48.72
CA GLN A 6 61.86 -45.91 -47.98
C GLN A 6 61.16 -44.58 -48.28
N TYR A 7 60.86 -44.29 -49.55
CA TYR A 7 60.08 -43.11 -49.92
C TYR A 7 58.67 -43.10 -49.30
N HIS A 8 57.99 -44.25 -49.28
CA HIS A 8 56.69 -44.39 -48.64
C HIS A 8 56.74 -44.14 -47.12
N PHE A 9 57.76 -44.64 -46.42
CA PHE A 9 57.95 -44.37 -44.99
C PHE A 9 58.20 -42.88 -44.72
N GLU A 10 59.06 -42.23 -45.50
CA GLU A 10 59.34 -40.80 -45.33
C GLU A 10 58.11 -39.94 -45.59
N ARG A 11 57.28 -40.30 -46.58
CA ARG A 11 56.00 -39.60 -46.84
C ARG A 11 55.03 -39.76 -45.67
N LEU A 12 54.83 -40.98 -45.19
CA LEU A 12 53.96 -41.25 -44.05
C LEU A 12 54.45 -40.54 -42.77
N ALA A 13 55.76 -40.47 -42.55
CA ALA A 13 56.34 -39.74 -41.42
C ALA A 13 56.04 -38.24 -41.50
N ARG A 14 56.14 -37.63 -42.69
CA ARG A 14 55.78 -36.22 -42.91
C ARG A 14 54.29 -35.96 -42.69
N GLU A 15 53.43 -36.79 -43.27
CA GLU A 15 51.97 -36.70 -43.08
C GLU A 15 51.57 -36.86 -41.61
N LYS A 16 52.17 -37.83 -40.91
CA LYS A 16 51.96 -38.02 -39.46
C LYS A 16 52.36 -36.77 -38.67
N ASN A 17 53.53 -36.18 -38.95
CA ASN A 17 53.98 -34.98 -38.26
C ASN A 17 53.04 -33.79 -38.54
N GLN A 18 52.56 -33.65 -39.78
CA GLN A 18 51.58 -32.63 -40.13
C GLN A 18 50.26 -32.80 -39.36
N LEU A 19 49.74 -34.04 -39.30
CA LEU A 19 48.53 -34.34 -38.54
C LEU A 19 48.70 -34.09 -37.03
N ILE A 20 49.88 -34.32 -36.47
CA ILE A 20 50.17 -33.99 -35.06
C ILE A 20 50.06 -32.48 -34.83
N LEU A 21 50.69 -31.66 -35.69
CA LEU A 21 50.63 -30.21 -35.57
C LEU A 21 49.20 -29.67 -35.75
N GLU A 22 48.44 -30.21 -36.70
CA GLU A 22 47.05 -29.86 -36.90
C GLU A 22 46.18 -30.26 -35.70
N ASN A 23 46.42 -31.44 -35.11
CA ASN A 23 45.70 -31.89 -33.93
C ASN A 23 46.00 -31.00 -32.72
N GLU A 24 47.26 -30.62 -32.51
CA GLU A 24 47.66 -29.67 -31.47
C GLU A 24 46.98 -28.30 -31.63
N ALA A 25 46.96 -27.77 -32.86
CA ALA A 25 46.27 -26.51 -33.16
C ALA A 25 44.76 -26.60 -32.91
N LEU A 26 44.12 -27.70 -33.32
CA LEU A 26 42.70 -27.94 -33.04
C LEU A 26 42.43 -28.06 -31.54
N GLY A 27 43.31 -28.72 -30.79
CA GLY A 27 43.23 -28.83 -29.33
C GLY A 27 43.29 -27.47 -28.63
N GLN A 28 44.23 -26.61 -29.04
CA GLN A 28 44.34 -25.24 -28.52
C GLN A 28 43.11 -24.40 -28.84
N ASN A 29 42.64 -24.44 -30.09
CA ASN A 29 41.42 -23.73 -30.50
C ASN A 29 40.19 -24.19 -29.72
N THR A 30 40.05 -25.50 -29.49
CA THR A 30 38.94 -26.07 -28.72
C THR A 30 38.97 -25.59 -27.27
N ALA A 31 40.15 -25.56 -26.65
CA ALA A 31 40.33 -25.06 -25.28
C ALA A 31 40.00 -23.55 -25.17
N GLN A 32 40.40 -22.75 -26.15
CA GLN A 32 40.06 -21.32 -26.16
C GLN A 32 38.55 -21.10 -26.33
N LEU A 33 37.90 -21.85 -27.22
CA LEU A 33 36.47 -21.76 -27.44
C LEU A 33 35.68 -22.21 -26.20
N SER A 34 36.13 -23.27 -25.50
CA SER A 34 35.49 -23.69 -24.25
C SER A 34 35.59 -22.61 -23.18
N GLU A 35 36.74 -21.95 -23.02
CA GLU A 35 36.89 -20.85 -22.06
C GLU A 35 36.00 -19.65 -22.42
N GLN A 36 35.91 -19.29 -23.70
CA GLN A 36 35.01 -18.23 -24.16
C GLN A 36 33.54 -18.57 -23.89
N LEU A 37 33.15 -19.82 -24.10
CA LEU A 37 31.80 -20.30 -23.82
C LEU A 37 31.48 -20.24 -22.32
N GLU A 38 32.42 -20.64 -21.45
CA GLU A 38 32.26 -20.52 -20.00
C GLU A 38 32.12 -19.06 -19.56
N ARG A 39 32.97 -18.16 -20.06
CA ARG A 39 32.89 -16.71 -19.79
C ARG A 39 31.54 -16.14 -20.23
N MET A 40 31.03 -16.55 -21.39
CA MET A 40 29.73 -16.12 -21.90
C MET A 40 28.58 -16.69 -21.05
N SER A 41 28.68 -17.95 -20.61
CA SER A 41 27.68 -18.57 -19.73
C SER A 41 27.55 -17.80 -18.41
N ILE A 42 28.68 -17.44 -17.79
CA ILE A 42 28.69 -16.64 -16.55
C ILE A 42 28.02 -15.27 -16.78
N GLN A 43 28.32 -14.61 -17.90
CA GLN A 43 27.68 -13.34 -18.25
C GLN A 43 26.15 -13.50 -18.38
N CYS A 44 25.68 -14.56 -19.04
CA CYS A 44 24.26 -14.86 -19.17
C CYS A 44 23.58 -15.01 -17.80
N ASP A 45 24.21 -15.71 -16.85
CA ASP A 45 23.67 -15.88 -15.49
C ASP A 45 23.59 -14.56 -14.72
N VAL A 46 24.63 -13.71 -14.83
CA VAL A 46 24.64 -12.38 -14.22
C VAL A 46 23.50 -11.52 -14.78
N TRP A 47 23.32 -11.49 -16.10
CA TRP A 47 22.24 -10.73 -16.73
C TRP A 47 20.86 -11.26 -16.36
N ARG A 48 20.69 -12.59 -16.31
CA ARG A 48 19.43 -13.21 -15.88
C ARG A 48 19.09 -12.82 -14.44
N SER A 49 20.04 -12.88 -13.53
CA SER A 49 19.85 -12.50 -12.13
C SER A 49 19.47 -11.02 -11.99
N LYS A 50 20.19 -10.12 -12.66
CA LYS A 50 19.89 -8.68 -12.67
C LYS A 50 18.50 -8.38 -13.23
N PHE A 51 18.14 -9.02 -14.35
CA PHE A 51 16.82 -8.85 -14.95
C PHE A 51 15.70 -9.32 -14.00
N LEU A 52 15.87 -10.47 -13.37
CA LEU A 52 14.89 -10.99 -12.41
C LEU A 52 14.75 -10.08 -11.18
N ALA A 53 15.86 -9.62 -10.60
CA ALA A 53 15.83 -8.68 -9.48
C ALA A 53 15.14 -7.36 -9.86
N SER A 54 15.50 -6.80 -11.03
CA SER A 54 14.87 -5.57 -11.55
C SER A 54 13.36 -5.74 -11.77
N ARG A 55 12.94 -6.90 -12.25
CA ARG A 55 11.52 -7.21 -12.43
C ARG A 55 10.77 -7.27 -11.10
N VAL A 56 11.32 -7.94 -10.09
CA VAL A 56 10.71 -8.00 -8.74
C VAL A 56 10.54 -6.59 -8.17
N MET A 57 11.56 -5.75 -8.26
CA MET A 57 11.48 -4.35 -7.81
C MET A 57 10.41 -3.56 -8.57
N ALA A 58 10.29 -3.76 -9.89
CA ALA A 58 9.25 -3.11 -10.69
C ALA A 58 7.84 -3.58 -10.33
N ASP A 59 7.67 -4.87 -10.04
CA ASP A 59 6.40 -5.44 -9.61
C ASP A 59 6.01 -4.91 -8.21
N GLU A 60 6.95 -4.85 -7.26
CA GLU A 60 6.75 -4.25 -5.93
C GLU A 60 6.36 -2.77 -6.00
N LEU A 61 7.04 -2.00 -6.85
CA LEU A 61 6.72 -0.59 -7.07
C LEU A 61 5.32 -0.42 -7.67
N THR A 62 4.96 -1.25 -8.65
CA THR A 62 3.63 -1.22 -9.29
C THR A 62 2.53 -1.55 -8.29
N ASN A 63 2.74 -2.56 -7.45
CA ASN A 63 1.80 -2.96 -6.40
C ASN A 63 1.65 -1.86 -5.33
N SER A 64 2.76 -1.27 -4.89
CA SER A 64 2.78 -0.18 -3.91
C SER A 64 2.04 1.05 -4.46
N ARG A 65 2.29 1.40 -5.72
CA ARG A 65 1.57 2.48 -6.42
C ARG A 65 0.07 2.19 -6.49
N ALA A 66 -0.33 0.98 -6.85
CA ALA A 66 -1.75 0.61 -6.90
C ALA A 66 -2.41 0.69 -5.51
N GLY A 67 -1.70 0.28 -4.44
CA GLY A 67 -2.14 0.41 -3.06
C GLY A 67 -2.37 1.87 -2.66
N LEU A 68 -1.36 2.72 -2.86
CA LEU A 68 -1.45 4.16 -2.58
C LEU A 68 -2.57 4.85 -3.37
N GLN A 69 -2.78 4.46 -4.63
CA GLN A 69 -3.87 5.00 -5.44
C GLN A 69 -5.25 4.62 -4.91
N ARG A 70 -5.43 3.41 -4.36
CA ARG A 70 -6.70 3.01 -3.73
C ARG A 70 -6.92 3.83 -2.45
N GLN A 71 -5.92 3.87 -1.57
CA GLN A 71 -5.99 4.67 -0.34
C GLN A 71 -6.30 6.15 -0.62
N ASN A 72 -5.73 6.72 -1.68
CA ASN A 72 -6.02 8.09 -2.09
C ASN A 72 -7.48 8.28 -2.52
N ARG A 73 -8.04 7.32 -3.28
CA ARG A 73 -9.47 7.35 -3.66
C ARG A 73 -10.38 7.22 -2.45
N ASP A 74 -10.05 6.31 -1.53
CA ASP A 74 -10.84 6.10 -0.32
C ASP A 74 -10.84 7.38 0.55
N ALA A 75 -9.69 8.04 0.68
CA ALA A 75 -9.58 9.33 1.36
C ALA A 75 -10.37 10.45 0.66
N GLN A 76 -10.32 10.52 -0.66
CA GLN A 76 -11.12 11.49 -1.42
C GLN A 76 -12.63 11.25 -1.23
N SER A 77 -13.06 9.99 -1.23
CA SER A 77 -14.46 9.62 -0.99
C SER A 77 -14.90 10.05 0.41
N ALA A 78 -14.12 9.73 1.45
CA ALA A 78 -14.44 10.11 2.82
C ALA A 78 -14.53 11.64 3.00
N ILE A 79 -13.65 12.41 2.36
CA ILE A 79 -13.73 13.88 2.35
C ILE A 79 -15.02 14.35 1.66
N GLN A 80 -15.37 13.76 0.52
CA GLN A 80 -16.58 14.14 -0.21
C GLN A 80 -17.85 13.87 0.62
N ASP A 81 -17.90 12.73 1.30
CA ASP A 81 -19.02 12.37 2.18
C ASP A 81 -19.11 13.33 3.37
N LEU A 82 -17.99 13.67 4.03
CA LEU A 82 -17.96 14.66 5.12
C LEU A 82 -18.43 16.05 4.67
N LEU A 83 -18.02 16.48 3.47
CA LEU A 83 -18.47 17.77 2.92
C LEU A 83 -19.98 17.75 2.62
N SER A 84 -20.51 16.61 2.18
CA SER A 84 -21.95 16.44 1.89
C SER A 84 -22.80 16.47 3.16
N GLU A 85 -22.41 15.75 4.22
CA GLU A 85 -23.12 15.76 5.50
C GLU A 85 -23.04 17.13 6.16
N ARG A 86 -21.88 17.79 6.12
CA ARG A 86 -21.73 19.17 6.62
C ARG A 86 -22.68 20.13 5.90
N GLU A 87 -22.85 19.97 4.60
CA GLU A 87 -23.77 20.80 3.81
C GLU A 87 -25.22 20.54 4.20
N GLN A 88 -25.61 19.28 4.42
CA GLN A 88 -26.93 18.93 4.95
C GLN A 88 -27.17 19.57 6.33
N PHE A 89 -26.23 19.45 7.26
CA PHE A 89 -26.34 20.08 8.58
C PHE A 89 -26.43 21.61 8.50
N ARG A 90 -25.72 22.22 7.57
CA ARG A 90 -25.78 23.67 7.33
C ARG A 90 -27.18 24.09 6.88
N GLN A 91 -27.82 23.33 5.99
CA GLN A 91 -29.18 23.62 5.54
C GLN A 91 -30.20 23.55 6.68
N GLU A 92 -30.13 22.50 7.51
CA GLU A 92 -30.99 22.35 8.69
C GLU A 92 -30.77 23.47 9.71
N MET A 93 -29.51 23.87 9.94
CA MET A 93 -29.21 24.98 10.83
C MET A 93 -29.70 26.34 10.29
N ILE A 94 -29.71 26.57 8.98
CA ILE A 94 -30.31 27.77 8.38
C ILE A 94 -31.82 27.77 8.59
N ALA A 95 -32.48 26.63 8.38
CA ALA A 95 -33.91 26.50 8.65
C ALA A 95 -34.23 26.77 10.13
N THR A 96 -33.42 26.20 11.03
CA THR A 96 -33.53 26.44 12.48
C THR A 96 -33.36 27.92 12.83
N GLN A 97 -32.37 28.60 12.24
CA GLN A 97 -32.14 30.03 12.44
C GLN A 97 -33.39 30.83 12.07
N LYS A 98 -33.93 30.62 10.87
CA LYS A 98 -35.13 31.33 10.40
C LYS A 98 -36.31 31.16 11.35
N LEU A 99 -36.56 29.93 11.80
CA LEU A 99 -37.64 29.64 12.76
C LEU A 99 -37.42 30.35 14.10
N LEU A 100 -36.19 30.38 14.60
CA LEU A 100 -35.86 31.08 15.85
C LEU A 100 -35.98 32.60 15.72
N GLU A 101 -35.57 33.17 14.58
CA GLU A 101 -35.74 34.59 14.28
C GLU A 101 -37.22 34.97 14.20
N GLU A 102 -38.02 34.22 13.44
CA GLU A 102 -39.47 34.43 13.32
C GLU A 102 -40.17 34.35 14.68
N LEU A 103 -39.79 33.37 15.51
CA LEU A 103 -40.34 33.20 16.84
C LEU A 103 -39.94 34.34 17.78
N LEU A 104 -38.68 34.79 17.74
CA LEU A 104 -38.22 35.91 18.55
C LEU A 104 -38.94 37.22 18.17
N VAL A 105 -39.15 37.48 16.87
CA VAL A 105 -39.94 38.63 16.39
C VAL A 105 -41.39 38.53 16.86
N SER A 106 -42.01 37.34 16.75
CA SER A 106 -43.40 37.11 17.15
C SER A 106 -43.61 37.30 18.66
N LEU A 107 -42.61 36.99 19.49
CA LEU A 107 -42.67 37.20 20.94
C LEU A 107 -42.58 38.68 21.36
N GLN A 108 -42.12 39.57 20.48
CA GLN A 108 -42.02 41.02 20.74
C GLN A 108 -43.30 41.80 20.39
N TRP A 109 -44.41 41.10 20.09
CA TRP A 109 -45.65 41.74 19.68
C TRP A 109 -46.18 42.73 20.73
N GLY A 110 -46.45 43.97 20.32
CA GLY A 110 -46.88 45.07 21.20
C GLY A 110 -45.75 45.80 21.94
N ARG A 111 -44.48 45.49 21.65
CA ARG A 111 -43.28 46.22 22.13
C ARG A 111 -42.45 46.72 20.95
N GLU A 112 -41.49 47.60 21.21
CA GLU A 112 -40.52 48.04 20.21
C GLU A 112 -39.64 46.85 19.78
N GLN A 113 -39.52 46.63 18.47
CA GLN A 113 -38.75 45.52 17.92
C GLN A 113 -37.25 45.79 18.11
N THR A 114 -36.58 44.89 18.83
CA THR A 114 -35.15 45.03 19.18
C THR A 114 -34.24 44.13 18.36
N TYR A 115 -34.82 43.19 17.60
CA TYR A 115 -34.07 42.23 16.80
C TYR A 115 -34.35 42.40 15.31
N TYR A 116 -33.26 42.44 14.53
CA TYR A 116 -33.28 42.57 13.08
C TYR A 116 -32.52 41.39 12.45
N PRO A 117 -33.18 40.59 11.58
CA PRO A 117 -32.54 39.51 10.86
C PRO A 117 -31.34 40.00 10.06
N SER A 118 -30.25 39.23 10.08
CA SER A 118 -29.03 39.54 9.33
C SER A 118 -29.01 38.77 8.02
N THR A 119 -28.64 39.45 6.93
CA THR A 119 -28.52 38.87 5.58
C THR A 119 -27.10 38.40 5.25
N GLN A 120 -26.21 38.34 6.23
CA GLN A 120 -24.80 37.97 6.00
C GLN A 120 -24.61 36.47 5.80
N PRO A 121 -23.65 36.05 4.96
CA PRO A 121 -23.26 34.65 4.84
C PRO A 121 -22.60 34.19 6.15
N TYR A 122 -23.03 33.03 6.65
CA TYR A 122 -22.47 32.40 7.84
C TYR A 122 -21.65 31.17 7.50
N THR A 123 -20.51 31.01 8.17
CA THR A 123 -19.85 29.71 8.30
C THR A 123 -20.70 28.76 9.16
N THR A 124 -20.49 27.45 9.04
CA THR A 124 -21.21 26.45 9.85
C THR A 124 -21.04 26.69 11.36
N ALA A 125 -19.86 27.15 11.80
CA ALA A 125 -19.60 27.47 13.20
C ALA A 125 -20.36 28.72 13.67
N GLU A 126 -20.39 29.78 12.86
CA GLU A 126 -21.15 30.99 13.17
C GLU A 126 -22.66 30.71 13.19
N LEU A 127 -23.13 29.86 12.30
CA LEU A 127 -24.53 29.44 12.23
C LEU A 127 -24.94 28.66 13.50
N ALA A 128 -24.09 27.75 13.98
CA ALA A 128 -24.33 27.08 15.26
C ALA A 128 -24.35 28.07 16.43
N LEU A 129 -23.43 29.04 16.46
CA LEU A 129 -23.35 30.06 17.51
C LEU A 129 -24.57 31.00 17.50
N THR A 130 -25.01 31.43 16.33
CA THR A 130 -26.19 32.30 16.17
C THR A 130 -27.46 31.58 16.59
N ASN A 131 -27.66 30.32 16.17
CA ASN A 131 -28.74 29.47 16.65
C ASN A 131 -28.74 29.34 18.17
N HIS A 132 -27.58 29.10 18.79
CA HIS A 132 -27.49 29.03 20.24
C HIS A 132 -27.87 30.37 20.92
N LYS A 133 -27.40 31.50 20.39
CA LYS A 133 -27.73 32.84 20.90
C LYS A 133 -29.23 33.14 20.78
N LEU A 134 -29.84 32.84 19.64
CA LEU A 134 -31.27 33.02 19.41
C LEU A 134 -32.10 32.12 20.33
N ALA A 135 -31.75 30.85 20.45
CA ALA A 135 -32.42 29.92 21.38
C ALA A 135 -32.31 30.42 22.83
N LYS A 136 -31.16 30.95 23.24
CA LYS A 136 -30.97 31.54 24.58
C LYS A 136 -31.83 32.79 24.78
N ALA A 137 -31.93 33.66 23.76
CA ALA A 137 -32.76 34.86 23.81
C ALA A 137 -34.26 34.51 23.91
N VAL A 138 -34.72 33.55 23.11
CA VAL A 138 -36.08 32.99 23.20
C VAL A 138 -36.34 32.42 24.60
N ASN A 139 -35.41 31.61 25.12
CA ASN A 139 -35.55 31.01 26.45
C ASN A 139 -35.65 32.07 27.56
N ALA A 140 -34.78 33.09 27.52
CA ALA A 140 -34.81 34.20 28.46
C ALA A 140 -36.11 35.02 28.36
N HIS A 141 -36.70 35.14 27.17
CA HIS A 141 -37.96 35.84 26.97
C HIS A 141 -39.16 35.05 27.52
N LEU A 142 -39.17 33.72 27.37
CA LEU A 142 -40.26 32.86 27.81
C LEU A 142 -40.24 32.56 29.32
N LEU A 143 -39.06 32.27 29.86
CA LEU A 143 -38.91 31.89 31.28
C LEU A 143 -38.55 33.09 32.17
N GLY A 144 -38.19 34.24 31.58
CA GLY A 144 -37.61 35.37 32.29
C GLY A 144 -36.14 35.12 32.63
N ASN A 145 -35.49 36.12 33.24
CA ASN A 145 -34.11 36.00 33.72
C ASN A 145 -34.09 35.20 35.04
N VAL A 146 -34.49 33.93 34.98
CA VAL A 146 -34.37 33.01 36.11
C VAL A 146 -32.88 32.82 36.31
N GLY A 147 -32.33 33.51 37.32
CA GLY A 147 -30.94 33.35 37.73
C GLY A 147 -30.60 31.87 37.75
N THR A 148 -29.44 31.53 37.21
CA THR A 148 -28.90 30.18 36.99
C THR A 148 -28.67 29.37 38.27
N ASN A 149 -29.53 29.49 39.28
CA ASN A 149 -29.44 28.84 40.58
C ASN A 149 -30.03 27.43 40.61
N ASN A 150 -30.63 26.96 39.51
CA ASN A 150 -30.95 25.56 39.35
C ASN A 150 -29.99 24.97 38.31
N GLN A 151 -28.75 24.70 38.72
CA GLN A 151 -27.96 23.63 38.11
C GLN A 151 -28.71 22.32 38.35
N LYS A 152 -29.78 22.08 37.57
CA LYS A 152 -30.28 20.72 37.36
C LYS A 152 -29.08 19.95 36.84
N LYS A 153 -28.61 19.01 37.67
CA LYS A 153 -27.54 18.05 37.39
C LYS A 153 -27.57 17.74 35.90
N ILE A 154 -26.51 18.10 35.20
CA ILE A 154 -26.27 17.73 33.80
C ILE A 154 -26.57 16.23 33.74
N PRO A 155 -27.57 15.78 32.96
CA PRO A 155 -27.81 14.36 32.79
C PRO A 155 -26.50 13.74 32.26
N SER A 156 -26.14 12.61 32.85
CA SER A 156 -25.02 11.74 32.50
C SER A 156 -24.62 11.82 31.03
N THR A 157 -23.32 12.01 30.79
CA THR A 157 -22.58 11.70 29.54
C THR A 157 -23.48 11.52 28.33
N VAL A 158 -23.76 12.61 27.62
CA VAL A 158 -24.36 12.52 26.29
C VAL A 158 -23.34 11.82 25.41
N GLU A 159 -23.59 10.55 25.08
CA GLU A 159 -22.80 9.81 24.11
C GLU A 159 -23.02 10.43 22.73
N PHE A 160 -21.97 10.98 22.15
CA PHE A 160 -21.99 11.47 20.78
C PHE A 160 -21.76 10.27 19.86
N CYS A 161 -22.72 10.03 18.96
CA CYS A 161 -22.55 9.05 17.89
C CYS A 161 -21.94 9.73 16.67
N SER A 162 -20.79 9.24 16.21
CA SER A 162 -20.20 9.70 14.96
C SER A 162 -21.13 9.41 13.78
N THR A 163 -21.16 10.31 12.81
CA THR A 163 -21.90 10.14 11.56
C THR A 163 -21.29 9.03 10.69
N PRO A 164 -22.02 8.50 9.69
CA PRO A 164 -21.45 7.56 8.73
C PRO A 164 -20.18 8.08 8.03
N ALA A 165 -20.15 9.35 7.59
CA ALA A 165 -18.96 9.90 6.96
C ALA A 165 -17.78 10.08 7.92
N GLU A 166 -18.04 10.45 9.19
CA GLU A 166 -17.02 10.51 10.24
C GLU A 166 -16.41 9.13 10.50
N LYS A 167 -17.25 8.09 10.61
CA LYS A 167 -16.77 6.71 10.77
C LYS A 167 -15.91 6.27 9.59
N MET A 168 -16.31 6.60 8.36
CA MET A 168 -15.53 6.29 7.16
C MET A 168 -14.18 7.02 7.21
N ALA A 169 -14.16 8.32 7.53
CA ALA A 169 -12.93 9.08 7.64
C ALA A 169 -11.99 8.51 8.72
N GLU A 170 -12.51 8.10 9.87
CA GLU A 170 -11.73 7.42 10.91
C GLU A 170 -11.11 6.11 10.41
N THR A 171 -11.87 5.29 9.67
CA THR A 171 -11.34 4.04 9.10
C THR A 171 -10.22 4.30 8.10
N VAL A 172 -10.38 5.31 7.23
CA VAL A 172 -9.35 5.69 6.26
C VAL A 172 -8.09 6.20 6.96
N LEU A 173 -8.23 7.02 8.01
CA LEU A 173 -7.09 7.50 8.79
C LEU A 173 -6.31 6.36 9.44
N ARG A 174 -6.99 5.33 9.97
CA ARG A 174 -6.34 4.13 10.52
C ARG A 174 -5.59 3.33 9.47
N ILE A 175 -6.11 3.25 8.25
CA ILE A 175 -5.43 2.54 7.14
C ILE A 175 -4.19 3.30 6.66
N LEU A 176 -4.23 4.64 6.73
CA LEU A 176 -3.14 5.51 6.29
C LEU A 176 -2.00 5.65 7.32
N ASP A 177 -2.24 5.32 8.59
CA ASP A 177 -1.23 5.38 9.64
C ASP A 177 -0.46 4.05 9.75
N PRO A 178 0.81 3.99 9.33
CA PRO A 178 1.60 2.76 9.37
C PRO A 178 1.96 2.30 10.79
N VAL A 179 1.77 3.14 11.83
CA VAL A 179 2.19 2.84 13.21
C VAL A 179 1.09 2.15 14.03
N THR A 180 -0.18 2.25 13.63
CA THR A 180 -1.32 1.69 14.39
C THR A 180 -1.78 0.30 13.93
N CYS A 181 -1.12 -0.32 12.93
CA CYS A 181 -1.36 -1.70 12.48
C CYS A 181 -0.95 -2.81 13.48
N THR A 182 -0.67 -2.47 14.74
CA THR A 182 -0.26 -3.42 15.79
C THR A 182 -1.21 -3.48 17.00
N GLU A 183 -2.49 -3.14 16.85
CA GLU A 183 -3.48 -3.52 17.87
C GLU A 183 -4.66 -4.28 17.27
N SER A 184 -4.61 -5.59 17.53
CA SER A 184 -5.70 -6.55 17.42
C SER A 184 -7.01 -6.02 17.99
N SER A 185 -8.04 -5.97 17.15
CA SER A 185 -9.43 -6.14 17.58
C SER A 185 -9.84 -7.57 17.19
N PRO A 186 -10.32 -8.40 18.14
CA PRO A 186 -10.99 -9.64 17.78
C PRO A 186 -12.38 -9.28 17.27
N ASP A 187 -12.88 -10.08 16.33
CA ASP A 187 -14.23 -10.04 15.75
C ASP A 187 -14.34 -9.34 14.38
N ASN A 188 -13.75 -9.99 13.37
CA ASN A 188 -14.36 -10.02 12.04
C ASN A 188 -14.03 -11.35 11.33
N PRO A 189 -15.00 -12.24 11.05
CA PRO A 189 -14.72 -13.56 10.46
C PRO A 189 -14.57 -13.53 8.93
N PHE A 190 -14.39 -12.35 8.32
CA PHE A 190 -14.19 -12.20 6.88
C PHE A 190 -13.02 -11.28 6.57
N SER A 191 -11.81 -11.82 6.70
CA SER A 191 -10.64 -11.34 5.97
C SER A 191 -9.98 -12.54 5.31
N GLU A 192 -10.52 -12.92 4.17
CA GLU A 192 -9.89 -13.89 3.28
C GLU A 192 -8.56 -13.32 2.78
N SER A 193 -7.51 -14.08 3.04
CA SER A 193 -6.29 -14.22 2.26
C SER A 193 -5.35 -13.01 2.15
N SER A 194 -4.30 -13.07 2.97
CA SER A 194 -2.97 -12.54 2.66
C SER A 194 -2.51 -12.94 1.25
N PRO A 195 -1.77 -12.11 0.50
CA PRO A 195 -1.18 -12.51 -0.77
C PRO A 195 0.13 -13.27 -0.52
N THR A 196 0.10 -14.35 0.26
CA THR A 196 1.26 -15.26 0.42
C THR A 196 1.14 -16.50 -0.48
N ALA A 197 0.14 -16.54 -1.36
CA ALA A 197 -0.18 -17.69 -2.21
C ALA A 197 0.36 -17.59 -3.66
N LEU A 198 1.43 -16.83 -3.92
CA LEU A 198 2.03 -16.75 -5.27
C LEU A 198 3.31 -17.58 -5.46
N LEU A 199 3.76 -18.36 -4.46
CA LEU A 199 4.88 -19.29 -4.61
C LEU A 199 4.47 -20.75 -4.81
N ALA A 200 3.18 -21.09 -4.74
CA ALA A 200 2.73 -22.48 -4.86
C ALA A 200 2.61 -23.00 -6.30
N THR A 201 2.85 -22.18 -7.33
CA THR A 201 2.76 -22.66 -8.72
C THR A 201 3.78 -21.98 -9.62
N LYS A 202 4.95 -22.62 -9.79
CA LYS A 202 5.64 -22.72 -11.08
C LYS A 202 6.86 -23.64 -10.95
N LYS A 203 6.70 -24.80 -11.58
CA LYS A 203 7.72 -25.71 -12.14
C LYS A 203 9.15 -25.22 -11.96
N ASN A 204 9.94 -26.02 -11.25
CA ASN A 204 11.40 -26.00 -11.18
C ASN A 204 12.01 -25.26 -12.37
N ILE A 205 12.56 -24.07 -12.14
CA ILE A 205 13.52 -23.47 -13.07
C ILE A 205 14.64 -24.51 -13.21
N GLY A 206 14.68 -25.18 -14.37
CA GLY A 206 15.73 -26.12 -14.72
C GLY A 206 17.06 -25.40 -14.64
N ARG A 207 17.84 -25.73 -13.60
CA ARG A 207 19.21 -25.26 -13.41
C ARG A 207 20.11 -26.12 -14.29
N PHE A 208 20.61 -25.52 -15.37
CA PHE A 208 21.25 -26.22 -16.48
C PHE A 208 22.76 -26.36 -16.23
N HIS A 209 23.14 -27.21 -15.27
CA HIS A 209 24.53 -27.65 -15.17
C HIS A 209 24.57 -29.17 -14.97
N PRO A 210 25.04 -29.96 -15.96
CA PRO A 210 24.92 -31.42 -15.94
C PRO A 210 25.65 -32.14 -14.79
N TYR A 211 26.59 -31.45 -14.13
CA TYR A 211 27.52 -32.06 -13.17
C TYR A 211 27.42 -31.50 -11.75
N THR A 212 26.59 -30.48 -11.52
CA THR A 212 26.53 -29.86 -10.20
C THR A 212 25.38 -30.46 -9.40
N ARG A 213 25.71 -31.51 -8.62
CA ARG A 213 24.78 -32.13 -7.67
C ARG A 213 24.62 -31.25 -6.44
N TYR A 214 23.71 -30.29 -6.50
CA TYR A 214 23.26 -29.53 -5.33
C TYR A 214 22.10 -30.25 -4.63
N GLU A 215 22.21 -31.56 -4.41
CA GLU A 215 21.10 -32.39 -3.91
C GLU A 215 20.63 -32.03 -2.50
N ASN A 216 21.28 -31.11 -1.78
CA ASN A 216 20.84 -30.68 -0.44
C ASN A 216 21.02 -29.17 -0.13
N ILE A 217 21.26 -28.30 -1.12
CA ILE A 217 21.34 -26.85 -0.86
C ILE A 217 19.98 -26.21 -1.11
N THR A 218 19.02 -26.53 -0.25
CA THR A 218 17.78 -25.76 -0.07
C THR A 218 17.83 -25.11 1.29
N PHE A 219 18.28 -23.85 1.34
CA PHE A 219 18.09 -23.00 2.51
C PHE A 219 16.64 -22.53 2.58
N ASN A 220 15.74 -23.44 2.95
CA ASN A 220 14.36 -23.13 3.31
C ASN A 220 14.21 -23.35 4.81
N CYS A 221 14.69 -22.41 5.61
CA CYS A 221 14.41 -22.40 7.04
C CYS A 221 13.02 -21.79 7.25
N CYS A 222 12.13 -22.49 7.96
CA CYS A 222 10.90 -21.90 8.47
C CYS A 222 11.18 -21.16 9.79
N ASN A 223 10.19 -20.42 10.30
CA ASN A 223 10.32 -19.60 11.51
C ASN A 223 10.57 -20.39 12.81
N HIS A 224 10.67 -21.73 12.75
CA HIS A 224 10.89 -22.61 13.89
C HIS A 224 12.24 -23.35 13.87
N CYS A 225 13.08 -23.12 12.87
CA CYS A 225 14.41 -23.73 12.82
C CYS A 225 15.38 -22.99 13.75
N GLN A 226 15.83 -23.64 14.83
CA GLN A 226 16.94 -23.17 15.69
C GLN A 226 17.96 -24.30 15.81
N GLY A 227 19.14 -24.12 15.23
CA GLY A 227 20.24 -25.08 15.28
C GLY A 227 21.51 -24.48 14.67
N GLU A 228 22.68 -24.89 15.17
CA GLU A 228 23.98 -24.38 14.72
C GLU A 228 24.39 -25.02 13.40
N LEU A 229 24.79 -24.19 12.43
CA LEU A 229 25.23 -24.62 11.11
C LEU A 229 26.72 -24.96 11.14
N ILE A 230 27.06 -26.24 11.00
CA ILE A 230 28.45 -26.68 10.82
C ILE A 230 28.69 -26.90 9.33
N VAL A 231 29.63 -26.13 8.79
CA VAL A 231 30.15 -26.29 7.43
C VAL A 231 31.38 -27.21 7.52
N LEU A 232 31.36 -28.32 6.78
CA LEU A 232 32.52 -29.20 6.57
C LEU A 232 33.38 -28.69 5.42
#